data_AF-A0A6J4K7V6-F1
#
_entry.id   AF-A0A6J4K7V6-F1
#
_cell.length_a   1.000
_cell.length_b   1.000
_cell.length_c   1.000
_cell.angle_alpha   90.00
_cell.angle_beta   90.00
_cell.angle_gamma   90.00
#
_symmetry.space_group_name_H-M   'P 1'
#
loop_
_entity.id
_entity.type
_entity.pdbx_description
1 polymer ?
#
loop_
_entity_poly.entity_id
_entity_poly.type
_entity_poly.pdbx_seq_one_letter_code
_entity_poly.pdbx_strand_id
1 'polypeptide(L)' 'MTACGGCNTAKGHRKLAEFLLAEPAARRSFLALATSVYPRHLRALAEELRGRSK' A
#
# COMPACT_ATOMS: atom_id res chain seq x y z
N MET A 1 2.48 -3.35 -7.23
CA MET A 1 1.54 -2.55 -8.03
C MET A 1 0.66 -1.77 -7.05
N THR A 2 0.57 -0.45 -7.18
CA THR A 2 -0.43 0.37 -6.49
C THR A 2 -1.66 0.51 -7.38
N ALA A 3 -2.80 0.85 -6.78
CA ALA A 3 -4.10 0.81 -7.44
C ALA A 3 -4.34 1.91 -8.49
N CYS A 4 -3.40 2.85 -8.67
CA CYS A 4 -3.52 3.92 -9.67
C CYS A 4 -2.19 4.17 -10.39
N GLY A 5 -2.23 4.58 -11.67
CA GLY A 5 -1.03 4.86 -12.47
C GLY A 5 -0.12 5.93 -11.84
N GLY A 6 -0.71 7.06 -11.40
CA GLY A 6 0.03 8.11 -10.68
C GLY A 6 0.62 7.65 -9.35
N CYS A 7 -0.05 6.72 -8.67
CA CYS A 7 0.42 6.10 -7.43
C CYS A 7 1.62 5.18 -7.71
N ASN A 8 1.70 4.54 -8.88
CA ASN A 8 2.84 3.71 -9.27
C ASN A 8 4.05 4.57 -9.58
N THR A 9 3.86 5.68 -10.31
CA THR A 9 4.91 6.69 -10.55
C THR A 9 5.39 7.31 -9.24
N ALA A 10 4.48 7.77 -8.38
CA ALA A 10 4.82 8.40 -7.10
C ALA A 10 5.54 7.43 -6.15
N LYS A 11 5.08 6.17 -6.05
CA LYS A 11 5.77 5.15 -5.25
C LYS A 11 7.21 4.95 -5.73
N GLY A 12 7.44 4.89 -7.05
CA GLY A 12 8.75 4.64 -7.63
C GLY A 12 9.37 3.34 -7.12
N HIS A 13 10.64 3.39 -6.70
CA HIS A 13 11.38 2.25 -6.14
C HIS A 13 11.11 1.98 -4.66
N ARG A 14 10.34 2.83 -3.96
CA ARG A 14 10.05 2.67 -2.53
C ARG A 14 9.26 1.39 -2.25
N LYS A 15 9.40 0.83 -1.05
CA LYS A 15 8.54 -0.29 -0.64
C LYS A 15 7.09 0.17 -0.56
N LEU A 16 6.13 -0.72 -0.87
CA LEU A 16 4.72 -0.38 -0.84
C LEU A 16 4.28 0.08 0.56
N ALA A 17 4.66 -0.65 1.60
CA ALA A 17 4.34 -0.30 2.98
C ALA A 17 4.89 1.09 3.38
N GLU A 18 6.11 1.42 2.97
CA GLU A 18 6.74 2.72 3.22
C GLU A 18 5.97 3.87 2.54
N PHE A 19 5.63 3.69 1.26
CA PHE A 19 4.84 4.66 0.52
C PHE A 19 3.45 4.85 1.15
N LEU A 20 2.78 3.77 1.55
CA LEU A 20 1.45 3.85 2.16
C LEU A 20 1.45 4.41 3.60
N LEU A 21 2.59 4.39 4.30
CA LEU A 21 2.75 5.10 5.58
C LEU A 21 2.93 6.60 5.37
N ALA A 22 3.75 6.98 4.39
CA ALA A 22 4.00 8.37 4.05
C ALA A 22 2.77 9.07 3.44
N GLU A 23 1.93 8.33 2.71
CA GLU A 23 0.79 8.89 1.96
C GLU A 23 -0.55 8.25 2.39
N PRO A 24 -1.22 8.79 3.43
CA PRO A 24 -2.48 8.24 3.94
C PRO A 24 -3.60 8.23 2.90
N ALA A 25 -3.63 9.21 2.00
CA ALA A 25 -4.60 9.28 0.90
C ALA A 25 -4.41 8.11 -0.08
N ALA A 26 -3.15 7.84 -0.48
CA ALA A 26 -2.83 6.71 -1.35
C ALA A 26 -3.15 5.37 -0.69
N ARG A 27 -2.97 5.24 0.64
CA ARG A 27 -3.36 4.05 1.41
C ARG A 27 -4.85 3.79 1.36
N ARG A 28 -5.69 4.81 1.53
CA ARG A 28 -7.15 4.66 1.44
C ARG A 28 -7.57 4.20 0.05
N SER A 29 -7.07 4.87 -1.00
CA SER A 29 -7.37 4.50 -2.38
C SER A 29 -6.87 3.10 -2.74
N PHE A 30 -5.66 2.72 -2.28
CA PHE A 30 -5.13 1.38 -2.48
C PHE A 30 -6.05 0.32 -1.86
N LEU A 31 -6.44 0.48 -0.59
CA LEU A 31 -7.29 -0.49 0.09
C LEU A 31 -8.70 -0.57 -0.51
N ALA A 32 -9.26 0.55 -0.97
CA ALA A 32 -10.57 0.58 -1.62
C ALA A 32 -10.58 -0.15 -2.98
N LEU A 33 -9.47 -0.07 -3.73
CA LEU A 33 -9.35 -0.63 -5.07
C LEU A 33 -8.67 -2.01 -5.12
N ALA A 34 -8.08 -2.47 -4.01
CA ALA A 34 -7.39 -3.76 -3.92
C ALA A 34 -8.36 -4.96 -3.82
N THR A 35 -9.48 -4.91 -4.55
CA THR A 35 -10.53 -5.95 -4.56
C THR A 35 -10.07 -7.25 -5.20
N SER A 36 -9.10 -7.19 -6.13
CA SER A 36 -8.50 -8.33 -6.81
C SER A 36 -7.22 -8.85 -6.17
N VAL A 37 -6.78 -8.25 -5.05
CA VAL A 37 -5.56 -8.67 -4.35
C VAL A 37 -5.91 -9.81 -3.41
N TYR A 38 -5.15 -10.91 -3.47
CA TYR A 38 -5.38 -12.04 -2.56
C TYR A 38 -5.33 -11.59 -1.09
N PRO A 39 -6.26 -12.06 -0.24
CA PRO A 39 -6.33 -11.68 1.17
C PRO A 39 -5.02 -11.85 1.95
N ARG A 40 -4.23 -12.89 1.62
CA ARG A 40 -2.91 -13.13 2.23
C ARG A 40 -1.93 -11.97 2.02
N HIS A 41 -1.96 -11.32 0.86
CA HIS A 41 -1.06 -10.19 0.55
C HIS A 41 -1.51 -8.93 1.28
N LEU A 42 -2.82 -8.71 1.42
CA LEU A 42 -3.37 -7.63 2.23
C LEU A 42 -3.03 -7.80 3.71
N ARG A 43 -3.06 -9.04 4.22
CA ARG A 43 -2.65 -9.36 5.59
C ARG A 43 -1.17 -9.08 5.81
N ALA A 44 -0.29 -9.57 4.92
CA ALA A 44 1.15 -9.30 5.01
C ALA A 44 1.46 -7.80 4.98
N LEU A 45 0.77 -7.04 4.11
CA LEU A 45 0.89 -5.58 4.07
C LEU A 45 0.44 -4.93 5.38
N ALA A 46 -0.69 -5.36 5.95
CA ALA A 46 -1.19 -4.84 7.23
C ALA A 46 -0.23 -5.15 8.39
N GLU A 47 0.36 -6.34 8.42
CA GLU A 47 1.38 -6.73 9.40
C GLU A 47 2.64 -5.87 9.27
N GLU A 48 3.12 -5.64 8.04
CA GLU A 48 4.27 -4.75 7.80
C GLU A 48 3.99 -3.30 8.22
N LEU A 49 2.79 -2.78 7.93
CA LEU A 49 2.37 -1.43 8.35
C LEU A 49 2.31 -1.28 9.88
N ARG A 50 1.84 -2.32 10.59
CA ARG A 50 1.80 -2.34 12.07
C ARG A 50 3.21 -2.45 12.66
N GLY A 51 4.04 -3.33 12.11
CA GLY A 51 5.41 -3.55 12.59
C GLY A 51 6.32 -2.34 12.41
N ARG A 52 6.02 -1.45 11.45
CA ARG A 52 6.77 -0.21 11.16
C ARG A 52 6.25 1.04 11.87
N SER A 53 5.08 0.98 12.51
CA SER A 53 4.53 2.12 13.27
C SER A 53 5.05 2.17 14.72
N LYS A 54 6.14 1.45 15.02
CA LYS A 54 6.81 1.35 16.31
C LYS A 54 8.23 1.83 16.15
#